data_AF-A0A1J4SXR2-F1
#
_entry.id   AF-A0A1J4SXR2-F1
#
_cell.length_a   1.000
_cell.length_b   1.000
_cell.length_c   1.000
_cell.angle_alpha   90.00
_cell.angle_beta   90.00
_cell.angle_gamma   90.00
#
_symmetry.space_group_name_H-M   'P 1'
#
loop_
_entity.id
_entity.type
_entity.pdbx_description
1 polymer ?
#
loop_
_entity_poly.entity_id
_entity_poly.type
_entity_poly.pdbx_seq_one_letter_code
_entity_poly.pdbx_strand_id
1 'polypeptide(L)'
;MHLSADSESFEAVFRLAESSGLPMLVHHEAEDALLPELERMLDRHPRARVIWCHVGRNRNRAAWTILPTPEGVRAMLDRHPNLFFDLNQSPPGARHRGTGEVDSVLYANIDPGKDKNQPSASLDPKWKALLEERSDRFVFGSDVNTGRWSNYERVTENFRWFILRALSPRAGANIAYRNAWRLMSGRD
;
A
#
# COMPACT_ATOMS: atom_id res chain seq x y z
N MET A 1 -21.98 -4.21 -6.20
CA MET A 1 -21.93 -3.15 -7.23
C MET A 1 -20.46 -2.96 -7.57
N HIS A 2 -20.08 -3.21 -8.82
CA HIS A 2 -18.73 -2.90 -9.31
C HIS A 2 -18.76 -1.49 -9.89
N LEU A 3 -17.88 -0.61 -9.41
CA LEU A 3 -17.67 0.72 -9.99
C LEU A 3 -16.31 0.67 -10.67
N SER A 4 -16.31 0.64 -12.00
CA SER A 4 -15.08 0.41 -12.74
C SER A 4 -14.08 1.54 -12.58
N ALA A 5 -12.82 1.17 -12.38
CA ALA A 5 -11.73 2.12 -12.28
C ALA A 5 -11.48 2.87 -13.60
N ASP A 6 -11.98 2.39 -14.75
CA ASP A 6 -11.89 3.13 -16.02
C ASP A 6 -13.21 3.77 -16.47
N SER A 7 -14.13 3.96 -15.53
CA SER A 7 -15.37 4.72 -15.76
C SER A 7 -15.11 6.20 -16.05
N GLU A 8 -16.05 6.84 -16.75
CA GLU A 8 -15.99 8.28 -17.09
C GLU A 8 -15.84 9.17 -15.85
N SER A 9 -16.49 8.80 -14.74
CA SER A 9 -16.36 9.54 -13.48
C SER A 9 -14.95 9.46 -12.91
N PHE A 10 -14.29 8.31 -12.98
CA PHE A 10 -12.91 8.18 -12.47
C PHE A 10 -11.88 8.79 -13.41
N GLU A 11 -12.13 8.74 -14.72
CA GLU A 11 -11.37 9.49 -15.73
C GLU A 11 -11.32 10.99 -15.40
N ALA A 12 -12.43 11.59 -14.97
CA ALA A 12 -12.44 13.00 -14.56
C ALA A 12 -11.49 13.28 -13.37
N VAL A 13 -11.41 12.36 -12.40
CA VAL A 13 -10.51 12.49 -11.25
C VAL A 13 -9.04 12.34 -11.67
N PHE A 14 -8.74 11.38 -12.56
CA PHE A 14 -7.40 11.22 -13.13
C PHE A 14 -6.93 12.45 -13.91
N ARG A 15 -7.80 13.03 -14.76
CA ARG A 15 -7.51 14.29 -15.47
C ARG A 15 -7.25 15.44 -14.51
N LEU A 16 -8.00 15.52 -13.41
CA LEU A 16 -7.76 16.53 -12.39
C LEU A 16 -6.39 16.34 -11.71
N ALA A 17 -6.04 15.12 -11.32
CA ALA A 17 -4.73 14.80 -10.73
C ALA A 17 -3.57 15.11 -11.69
N GLU A 18 -3.73 14.76 -12.96
CA GLU A 18 -2.75 15.07 -14.02
C GLU A 18 -2.60 16.57 -14.27
N SER A 19 -3.70 17.32 -14.37
CA SER A 19 -3.66 18.75 -14.68
C SER A 19 -3.18 19.61 -13.50
N SER A 20 -3.51 19.22 -12.27
CA SER A 20 -3.11 19.92 -11.05
C SER A 20 -1.72 19.53 -10.52
N GLY A 21 -1.22 18.35 -10.89
CA GLY A 21 -0.01 17.78 -10.29
C GLY A 21 -0.19 17.30 -8.84
N LEU A 22 -1.40 17.40 -8.28
CA LEU A 22 -1.71 16.93 -6.94
C LEU A 22 -1.79 15.39 -6.92
N PRO A 23 -1.25 14.73 -5.89
CA PRO A 23 -1.40 13.30 -5.73
C PRO A 23 -2.85 12.94 -5.38
N MET A 24 -3.36 11.88 -5.99
CA MET A 24 -4.64 11.25 -5.66
C MET A 24 -4.41 9.99 -4.84
N LEU A 25 -5.16 9.80 -3.74
CA LEU A 25 -5.22 8.52 -3.03
C LEU A 25 -6.39 7.69 -3.55
N VAL A 26 -6.15 6.39 -3.75
CA VAL A 26 -7.17 5.44 -4.22
C VAL A 26 -7.22 4.24 -3.27
N HIS A 27 -8.40 4.01 -2.69
CA HIS A 27 -8.69 2.78 -1.98
C HIS A 27 -9.39 1.81 -2.93
N HIS A 28 -8.68 0.77 -3.35
CA HIS A 28 -9.18 -0.18 -4.35
C HIS A 28 -8.71 -1.60 -4.01
N GLU A 29 -9.61 -2.56 -4.14
CA GLU A 29 -9.33 -3.99 -3.97
C GLU A 29 -9.38 -4.63 -5.36
N ALA A 30 -8.43 -4.28 -6.22
CA ALA A 30 -8.32 -4.87 -7.55
C ALA A 30 -7.82 -6.31 -7.41
N GLU A 31 -8.74 -7.23 -7.14
CA GLU A 31 -8.57 -8.64 -7.47
C GLU A 31 -8.11 -8.76 -8.94
N ASP A 32 -7.51 -9.89 -9.30
CA ASP A 32 -6.78 -10.03 -10.56
C ASP A 32 -7.66 -9.71 -11.79
N ALA A 33 -8.97 -10.01 -11.72
CA ALA A 33 -9.93 -9.71 -12.78
C ALA A 33 -10.21 -8.20 -12.98
N LEU A 34 -10.04 -7.38 -11.93
CA LEU A 34 -10.32 -5.95 -11.93
C LEU A 34 -9.05 -5.09 -12.07
N LEU A 35 -7.88 -5.68 -11.84
CA LEU A 35 -6.58 -5.02 -11.99
C LEU A 35 -6.39 -4.30 -13.34
N PRO A 36 -6.80 -4.88 -14.49
CA PRO A 36 -6.60 -4.23 -15.79
C PRO A 36 -7.28 -2.86 -15.94
N GLU A 37 -8.36 -2.59 -15.20
CA GLU A 37 -9.06 -1.31 -15.24
C GLU A 37 -8.18 -0.18 -14.71
N LEU A 38 -7.51 -0.42 -13.59
CA LEU A 38 -6.60 0.56 -13.00
C LEU A 38 -5.31 0.70 -13.82
N GLU A 39 -4.77 -0.40 -14.36
CA GLU A 39 -3.60 -0.35 -15.25
C GLU A 39 -3.85 0.54 -16.48
N ARG A 40 -5.03 0.42 -17.12
CA ARG A 40 -5.41 1.28 -18.24
C ARG A 40 -5.42 2.76 -17.87
N MET A 41 -5.88 3.10 -16.67
CA MET A 41 -5.90 4.48 -16.20
C MET A 41 -4.50 5.01 -15.89
N LEU A 42 -3.65 4.20 -15.26
CA LEU A 42 -2.25 4.55 -14.99
C LEU A 42 -1.47 4.79 -16.30
N ASP A 43 -1.72 3.97 -17.32
CA ASP A 43 -1.11 4.11 -18.65
C ASP A 43 -1.65 5.33 -19.42
N ARG A 44 -2.96 5.61 -19.33
CA ARG A 44 -3.60 6.75 -20.01
C ARG A 44 -3.20 8.09 -19.41
N HIS A 45 -2.93 8.14 -18.11
CA HIS A 45 -2.58 9.36 -17.37
C HIS A 45 -1.21 9.26 -16.70
N PRO A 46 -0.11 9.16 -17.47
CA PRO A 46 1.23 8.92 -16.94
C PRO A 46 1.78 10.08 -16.09
N ARG A 47 1.10 11.24 -16.05
CA ARG A 47 1.44 12.37 -15.18
C ARG A 47 0.58 12.47 -13.92
N ALA A 48 -0.52 11.73 -13.83
CA ALA A 48 -1.33 11.69 -12.62
C ALA A 48 -0.61 10.88 -11.54
N ARG A 49 -0.23 11.52 -10.42
CA ARG A 49 0.41 10.84 -9.29
C ARG A 49 -0.64 10.08 -8.48
N VAL A 50 -0.55 8.76 -8.45
CA VAL A 50 -1.54 7.91 -7.77
C VAL A 50 -0.89 7.22 -6.58
N ILE A 51 -1.50 7.33 -5.39
CA ILE A 51 -1.13 6.59 -4.19
C ILE A 51 -2.22 5.54 -3.95
N TRP A 52 -1.91 4.27 -4.21
CA TRP A 52 -2.83 3.17 -3.94
C TRP A 52 -2.68 2.69 -2.49
N CYS A 53 -3.79 2.77 -1.75
CA CYS A 53 -3.84 2.46 -0.34
C CYS A 53 -3.57 0.98 -0.01
N HIS A 54 -2.76 0.78 1.03
CA HIS A 54 -2.63 -0.47 1.79
C HIS A 54 -2.13 -1.67 0.99
N VAL A 55 -1.08 -1.47 0.18
CA VAL A 55 -0.47 -2.57 -0.57
C VAL A 55 -0.02 -3.69 0.37
N GLY A 56 -0.30 -4.92 -0.03
CA GLY A 56 -0.02 -6.09 0.80
C GLY A 56 -1.07 -6.38 1.88
N ARG A 57 -2.23 -5.70 1.84
CA ARG A 57 -3.46 -6.30 2.39
C ARG A 57 -4.06 -7.25 1.36
N ASN A 58 -4.31 -8.50 1.74
CA ASN A 58 -4.95 -9.49 0.87
C ASN A 58 -6.14 -10.14 1.60
N ARG A 59 -7.35 -9.83 1.14
CA ARG A 59 -8.61 -10.29 1.75
C ARG A 59 -9.24 -11.45 1.00
N ASN A 60 -8.73 -11.79 -0.17
CA ASN A 60 -9.22 -12.88 -1.01
C ASN A 60 -8.06 -13.52 -1.77
N ARG A 61 -7.32 -14.42 -1.11
CA ARG A 61 -6.11 -15.04 -1.68
C ARG A 61 -6.38 -15.92 -2.89
N ALA A 62 -7.64 -16.33 -3.09
CA ALA A 62 -8.04 -17.14 -4.23
C ALA A 62 -8.20 -16.32 -5.52
N ALA A 63 -8.58 -15.04 -5.42
CA ALA A 63 -8.82 -14.17 -6.57
C ALA A 63 -7.83 -13.00 -6.70
N TRP A 64 -7.03 -12.76 -5.66
CA TRP A 64 -6.02 -11.70 -5.64
C TRP A 64 -4.63 -12.33 -5.45
N THR A 65 -4.04 -12.76 -6.57
CA THR A 65 -2.82 -13.57 -6.59
C THR A 65 -1.62 -12.83 -7.18
N ILE A 66 -1.85 -11.80 -8.01
CA ILE A 66 -0.79 -11.11 -8.73
C ILE A 66 -0.20 -9.99 -7.87
N LEU A 67 -0.96 -8.91 -7.65
CA LEU A 67 -0.49 -7.70 -6.96
C LEU A 67 -0.03 -7.91 -5.51
N PRO A 68 -0.64 -8.77 -4.66
CA PRO A 68 -0.26 -8.89 -3.26
C PRO A 68 0.98 -9.79 -3.08
N THR A 69 1.95 -9.68 -3.99
CA THR A 69 3.25 -10.34 -3.95
C THR A 69 4.36 -9.31 -4.18
N PRO A 70 5.57 -9.49 -3.62
CA PRO A 70 6.68 -8.57 -3.89
C PRO A 70 6.96 -8.41 -5.39
N GLU A 71 6.89 -9.51 -6.16
CA GLU A 71 7.12 -9.52 -7.59
C GLU A 71 6.02 -8.79 -8.36
N GLY A 72 4.75 -8.98 -8.00
CA GLY A 72 3.62 -8.27 -8.60
C GLY A 72 3.67 -6.76 -8.33
N VAL A 73 3.97 -6.35 -7.10
CA VAL A 73 4.18 -4.93 -6.78
C VAL A 73 5.36 -4.36 -7.56
N ARG A 74 6.49 -5.07 -7.66
CA ARG A 74 7.65 -4.63 -8.45
C ARG A 74 7.26 -4.39 -9.90
N ALA A 75 6.59 -5.35 -10.53
CA ALA A 75 6.16 -5.25 -11.93
C ALA A 75 5.25 -4.04 -12.17
N MET A 76 4.31 -3.78 -11.26
CA MET A 76 3.44 -2.60 -11.33
C MET A 76 4.22 -1.29 -11.19
N LEU A 77 5.18 -1.21 -10.26
CA LEU A 77 6.01 -0.02 -10.07
C LEU A 77 6.96 0.23 -11.24
N ASP A 78 7.41 -0.82 -11.92
CA ASP A 78 8.25 -0.77 -13.13
C ASP A 78 7.46 -0.23 -14.32
N ARG A 79 6.25 -0.74 -14.51
CA ARG A 79 5.39 -0.36 -15.63
C ARG A 79 4.83 1.04 -15.49
N HIS A 80 4.45 1.44 -14.27
CA HIS A 80 3.72 2.68 -14.02
C HIS A 80 4.55 3.61 -13.14
N PRO A 81 5.38 4.52 -13.70
CA PRO A 81 6.23 5.43 -12.93
C PRO A 81 5.45 6.44 -12.08
N ASN A 82 4.17 6.62 -12.35
CA ASN A 82 3.25 7.51 -11.67
C ASN A 82 2.53 6.89 -10.45
N LEU A 83 2.77 5.60 -10.18
CA LEU A 83 2.16 4.87 -9.08
C LEU A 83 2.98 4.96 -7.78
N PHE A 84 2.31 5.01 -6.64
CA PHE A 84 2.89 4.94 -5.31
C PHE A 84 1.98 4.05 -4.49
N PHE A 85 2.49 3.51 -3.39
CA PHE A 85 1.69 2.72 -2.46
C PHE A 85 1.78 3.25 -1.05
N ASP A 86 0.66 3.20 -0.32
CA ASP A 86 0.67 3.32 1.13
C ASP A 86 0.85 1.93 1.79
N LEU A 87 1.60 1.91 2.91
CA LEU A 87 1.96 0.70 3.64
C LEU A 87 1.22 0.53 4.98
N ASN A 88 0.07 1.15 5.19
CA ASN A 88 -0.66 0.93 6.44
C ASN A 88 -1.09 -0.54 6.60
N GLN A 89 -0.56 -1.22 7.62
CA GLN A 89 -0.85 -2.63 7.87
C GLN A 89 -1.58 -2.87 9.18
N SER A 90 -2.42 -3.90 9.20
CA SER A 90 -2.84 -4.51 10.45
C SER A 90 -1.67 -5.24 11.13
N PRO A 91 -1.66 -5.40 12.47
CA PRO A 91 -0.61 -6.15 13.15
C PRO A 91 -0.48 -7.60 12.66
N PRO A 92 0.70 -8.24 12.82
CA PRO A 92 0.90 -9.63 12.40
C PRO A 92 -0.13 -10.59 12.99
N GLY A 93 -0.68 -11.47 12.16
CA GLY A 93 -1.73 -12.42 12.54
C GLY A 93 -3.15 -11.85 12.57
N ALA A 94 -3.34 -10.54 12.36
CA ALA A 94 -4.67 -9.96 12.24
C ALA A 94 -5.44 -10.58 11.07
N ARG A 95 -6.73 -10.87 11.30
CA ARG A 95 -7.62 -11.46 10.30
C ARG A 95 -8.67 -10.48 9.84
N HIS A 96 -8.94 -10.47 8.54
CA HIS A 96 -10.03 -9.70 7.98
C HIS A 96 -11.37 -10.25 8.48
N ARG A 97 -12.24 -9.39 9.01
CA ARG A 97 -13.48 -9.82 9.67
C ARG A 97 -14.46 -10.53 8.72
N GLY A 98 -14.48 -10.15 7.44
CA GLY A 98 -15.41 -10.71 6.46
C GLY A 98 -15.00 -12.08 5.91
N THR A 99 -13.69 -12.26 5.66
CA THR A 99 -13.18 -13.43 4.93
C THR A 99 -12.34 -14.37 5.81
N GLY A 100 -11.91 -13.93 7.00
CA GLY A 100 -11.05 -14.71 7.90
C GLY A 100 -9.58 -14.78 7.46
N GLU A 101 -9.25 -14.24 6.29
CA GLU A 101 -7.90 -14.18 5.75
C GLU A 101 -6.94 -13.42 6.66
N VAL A 102 -5.69 -13.88 6.74
CA VAL A 102 -4.62 -13.09 7.39
C VAL A 102 -4.41 -11.82 6.56
N ASP A 103 -4.69 -10.68 7.17
CA ASP A 103 -4.93 -9.40 6.48
C ASP A 103 -3.67 -8.89 5.79
N SER A 104 -2.51 -8.93 6.46
CA SER A 104 -1.23 -8.48 5.90
C SER A 104 -0.37 -9.64 5.41
N VAL A 105 0.10 -9.55 4.17
CA VAL A 105 1.08 -10.49 3.59
C VAL A 105 2.54 -10.02 3.74
N LEU A 106 2.77 -8.90 4.44
CA LEU A 106 4.12 -8.34 4.62
C LEU A 106 4.94 -9.10 5.67
N TYR A 107 4.33 -9.96 6.47
CA TYR A 107 4.99 -10.58 7.62
C TYR A 107 5.30 -12.06 7.39
N ALA A 108 6.47 -12.48 7.86
CA ALA A 108 6.86 -13.88 8.01
C ALA A 108 6.75 -14.31 9.49
N ASN A 109 6.92 -15.61 9.75
CA ASN A 109 6.90 -16.20 11.10
C ASN A 109 5.59 -15.96 11.87
N ILE A 110 4.46 -15.95 11.13
CA ILE A 110 3.12 -15.93 11.71
C ILE A 110 2.69 -17.37 12.03
N ASP A 111 2.24 -17.59 13.26
CA ASP A 111 1.56 -18.80 13.71
C ASP A 111 0.05 -18.66 13.42
N PRO A 112 -0.52 -19.44 12.48
CA PRO A 112 -1.93 -19.32 12.12
C PRO A 112 -2.89 -19.75 13.24
N GLY A 113 -2.39 -20.49 14.24
CA GLY A 113 -3.17 -20.93 15.41
C GLY A 113 -3.25 -19.89 16.53
N LYS A 114 -2.57 -18.74 16.40
CA LYS A 114 -2.55 -17.66 17.41
C LYS A 114 -3.31 -16.42 16.92
N ASP A 115 -3.71 -15.58 17.88
CA ASP A 115 -4.29 -14.26 17.61
C ASP A 115 -3.25 -13.29 17.04
N LYS A 116 -3.69 -12.09 16.69
CA LYS A 116 -2.89 -10.97 16.20
C LYS A 116 -1.89 -10.44 17.24
N ASN A 117 -1.01 -9.54 16.80
CA ASN A 117 0.10 -8.95 17.57
C ASN A 117 1.18 -9.98 17.93
N GLN A 118 1.54 -10.85 16.98
CA GLN A 118 2.53 -11.90 17.23
C GLN A 118 3.95 -11.31 17.26
N PRO A 119 4.64 -11.27 18.42
CA PRO A 119 5.92 -10.57 18.54
C PRO A 119 7.08 -11.30 17.86
N SER A 120 6.92 -12.61 17.59
CA SER A 120 7.87 -13.42 16.82
C SER A 120 7.82 -13.15 15.32
N ALA A 121 6.77 -12.45 14.84
CA ALA A 121 6.66 -12.10 13.43
C ALA A 121 7.73 -11.08 13.04
N SER A 122 8.14 -11.12 11.78
CA SER A 122 9.12 -10.21 11.20
C SER A 122 8.66 -9.74 9.82
N LEU A 123 9.19 -8.64 9.32
CA LEU A 123 9.05 -8.30 7.90
C LEU A 123 9.58 -9.46 7.05
N ASP A 124 8.78 -9.92 6.11
CA ASP A 124 9.18 -10.95 5.16
C ASP A 124 10.41 -10.48 4.35
N PRO A 125 11.45 -11.31 4.17
CA PRO A 125 12.68 -10.89 3.49
C PRO A 125 12.48 -10.40 2.05
N LYS A 126 11.51 -10.95 1.30
CA LYS A 126 11.23 -10.52 -0.08
C LYS A 126 10.53 -9.16 -0.09
N TRP A 127 9.58 -8.95 0.82
CA TRP A 127 8.98 -7.63 1.03
C TRP A 127 10.02 -6.61 1.48
N LYS A 128 10.91 -6.97 2.42
CA LYS A 128 12.04 -6.11 2.81
C LYS A 128 12.88 -5.69 1.61
N ALA A 129 13.28 -6.65 0.77
CA ALA A 129 14.09 -6.36 -0.41
C ALA A 129 13.40 -5.36 -1.36
N LEU A 130 12.11 -5.56 -1.64
CA LEU A 130 11.32 -4.63 -2.44
C LEU A 130 11.25 -3.23 -1.82
N LEU A 131 10.97 -3.14 -0.52
CA LEU A 131 10.86 -1.86 0.19
C LEU A 131 12.19 -1.09 0.24
N GLU A 132 13.33 -1.79 0.31
CA GLU A 132 14.66 -1.18 0.20
C GLU A 132 14.91 -0.67 -1.23
N GLU A 133 14.71 -1.54 -2.21
CA GLU A 133 14.98 -1.27 -3.64
C GLU A 133 14.13 -0.11 -4.17
N ARG A 134 12.86 -0.06 -3.78
CA ARG A 134 11.86 0.89 -4.30
C ARG A 134 11.35 1.83 -3.22
N SER A 135 12.20 2.14 -2.25
CA SER A 135 11.85 2.96 -1.09
C SER A 135 11.27 4.34 -1.43
N ASP A 136 11.54 4.87 -2.62
CA ASP A 136 11.00 6.14 -3.16
C ASP A 136 9.53 6.04 -3.62
N ARG A 137 8.96 4.82 -3.69
CA ARG A 137 7.62 4.54 -4.21
C ARG A 137 6.59 4.17 -3.15
N PHE A 138 6.97 4.21 -1.87
CA PHE A 138 6.08 3.89 -0.76
C PHE A 138 5.92 5.07 0.20
N VAL A 139 4.73 5.21 0.78
CA VAL A 139 4.43 6.17 1.85
C VAL A 139 3.82 5.43 3.05
N PHE A 140 3.77 6.12 4.18
CA PHE A 140 3.01 5.66 5.35
C PHE A 140 1.95 6.70 5.71
N GLY A 141 0.68 6.28 5.73
CA GLY A 141 -0.44 6.99 6.34
C GLY A 141 -1.08 6.11 7.41
N SER A 142 -1.35 6.66 8.59
CA SER A 142 -1.86 5.84 9.72
C SER A 142 -3.29 5.27 9.52
N ASP A 143 -4.06 5.80 8.56
CA ASP A 143 -5.50 5.52 8.39
C ASP A 143 -6.34 5.77 9.66
N VAL A 144 -5.83 6.58 10.58
CA VAL A 144 -6.56 6.99 11.77
C VAL A 144 -7.51 8.11 11.39
N ASN A 145 -8.79 7.90 11.70
CA ASN A 145 -9.88 8.83 11.38
C ASN A 145 -10.70 9.21 12.63
N THR A 146 -11.73 10.03 12.41
CA THR A 146 -12.61 10.53 13.47
C THR A 146 -13.11 9.40 14.37
N GLY A 147 -12.95 9.59 15.69
CA GLY A 147 -13.31 8.59 16.69
C GLY A 147 -12.26 7.48 16.92
N ARG A 148 -11.12 7.50 16.23
CA ARG A 148 -10.04 6.50 16.38
C ARG A 148 -8.69 7.08 16.78
N TRP A 149 -8.62 8.36 17.13
CA TRP A 149 -7.37 9.07 17.46
C TRP A 149 -6.52 8.38 18.54
N SER A 150 -7.15 7.72 19.51
CA SER A 150 -6.45 6.92 20.54
C SER A 150 -5.64 5.74 19.98
N ASN A 151 -5.83 5.37 18.71
CA ASN A 151 -5.07 4.30 18.05
C ASN A 151 -3.81 4.80 17.34
N TYR A 152 -3.60 6.11 17.22
CA TYR A 152 -2.51 6.67 16.41
C TYR A 152 -1.13 6.18 16.84
N GLU A 153 -0.86 6.23 18.14
CA GLU A 153 0.39 5.74 18.71
C GLU A 153 0.56 4.25 18.40
N ARG A 154 -0.43 3.43 18.74
CA ARG A 154 -0.42 1.98 18.49
C ARG A 154 -0.19 1.62 17.01
N VAL A 155 -0.85 2.28 16.06
CA VAL A 155 -0.67 2.01 14.62
C VAL A 155 0.75 2.39 14.19
N THR A 156 1.20 3.58 14.60
CA THR A 156 2.54 4.08 14.28
C THR A 156 3.62 3.19 14.87
N GLU A 157 3.46 2.73 16.11
CA GLU A 157 4.40 1.82 16.78
C GLU A 157 4.46 0.46 16.11
N ASN A 158 3.32 -0.11 15.70
CA ASN A 158 3.30 -1.37 14.96
C ASN A 158 4.06 -1.25 13.64
N PHE A 159 3.82 -0.16 12.89
CA PHE A 159 4.52 0.11 11.64
C PHE A 159 6.03 0.29 11.88
N ARG A 160 6.41 1.04 12.92
CA ARG A 160 7.82 1.23 13.30
C ARG A 160 8.47 -0.10 13.67
N TRP A 161 7.83 -0.89 14.52
CA TRP A 161 8.38 -2.12 15.09
C TRP A 161 8.61 -3.18 14.03
N PHE A 162 7.58 -3.49 13.23
CA PHE A 162 7.65 -4.62 12.30
C PHE A 162 8.22 -4.25 10.94
N ILE A 163 8.10 -3.00 10.49
CA ILE A 163 8.51 -2.59 9.13
C ILE A 163 9.74 -1.68 9.20
N LEU A 164 9.62 -0.47 9.74
CA LEU A 164 10.70 0.53 9.63
C LEU A 164 12.01 0.11 10.32
N ARG A 165 11.95 -0.59 11.46
CA ARG A 165 13.16 -1.10 12.15
C ARG A 165 13.95 -2.10 11.32
N ALA A 166 13.31 -2.80 10.38
CA ALA A 166 13.96 -3.79 9.54
C ALA A 166 14.68 -3.17 8.33
N LEU A 167 14.41 -1.90 8.01
CA LEU A 167 14.90 -1.20 6.83
C LEU A 167 16.14 -0.35 7.13
N SER A 168 16.91 -0.04 6.09
CA SER A 168 18.00 0.93 6.14
C SER A 168 17.49 2.33 6.54
N PRO A 169 18.32 3.19 7.15
CA PRO A 169 17.93 4.55 7.49
C PRO A 169 17.42 5.36 6.29
N ARG A 170 17.99 5.12 5.10
CA ARG A 170 17.56 5.76 3.86
C ARG A 170 16.14 5.32 3.48
N ALA A 171 15.90 4.01 3.37
CA ALA A 171 14.60 3.49 2.98
C ALA A 171 13.53 3.86 4.02
N GLY A 172 13.85 3.69 5.31
CA GLY A 172 12.97 4.10 6.39
C GLY A 172 12.57 5.58 6.34
N ALA A 173 13.52 6.49 6.09
CA ALA A 173 13.22 7.92 5.97
C ALA A 173 12.37 8.26 4.73
N ASN A 174 12.64 7.61 3.59
CA ASN A 174 11.85 7.79 2.38
C ASN A 174 10.38 7.47 2.63
N ILE A 175 10.13 6.27 3.18
CA ILE A 175 8.80 5.75 3.44
C ILE A 175 8.09 6.53 4.57
N ALA A 176 8.81 6.85 5.64
CA ALA A 176 8.20 7.46 6.82
C ALA A 176 7.79 8.93 6.60
N TYR A 177 8.49 9.70 5.77
CA TYR A 177 8.13 11.11 5.57
C TYR A 177 8.57 11.74 4.24
N ARG A 178 9.74 11.41 3.66
CA ARG A 178 10.27 12.20 2.53
C ARG A 178 9.41 12.08 1.28
N ASN A 179 8.90 10.88 0.99
CA ASN A 179 8.07 10.69 -0.21
C ASN A 179 6.74 11.44 -0.07
N ALA A 180 6.09 11.38 1.09
CA ALA A 180 4.88 12.15 1.36
C ALA A 180 5.14 13.66 1.24
N TRP A 181 6.25 14.15 1.80
CA TRP A 181 6.67 15.55 1.68
C TRP A 181 6.85 15.99 0.22
N ARG A 182 7.56 15.20 -0.59
CA ARG A 182 7.77 15.44 -2.02
C ARG A 182 6.47 15.45 -2.81
N LEU A 183 5.58 14.50 -2.54
CA LEU A 183 4.29 14.39 -3.22
C LEU A 183 3.38 15.58 -2.92
N MET A 184 3.36 16.06 -1.66
CA MET A 184 2.51 17.16 -1.24
C MET A 184 3.07 18.55 -1.58
N SER A 185 4.38 18.73 -1.48
CA SER A 185 5.03 20.06 -1.61
C SER A 185 5.73 20.29 -2.95
N GLY A 186 6.04 19.22 -3.69
CA GLY A 186 6.89 19.27 -4.87
C GLY A 186 8.38 19.54 -4.58
N ARG A 187 8.81 19.45 -3.32
CA ARG A 187 10.19 19.76 -2.86
C ARG A 187 10.88 18.53 -2.29
N ASP A 188 12.22 18.49 -2.40
CA ASP A 188 13.07 17.47 -1.78
C ASP A 188 13.22 17.61 -0.26
#